data_AF-A0A0X8UZT1-F1
#
_entry.id   AF-A0A0X8UZT1-F1
#
_cell.length_a   1.000
_cell.length_b   1.000
_cell.length_c   1.000
_cell.angle_alpha   90.00
_cell.angle_beta   90.00
_cell.angle_gamma   90.00
#
_symmetry.space_group_name_H-M   'P 1'
#
loop_
_entity.id
_entity.type
_entity.pdbx_description
1 polymer ?
#
loop_
_entity_poly.entity_id
_entity_poly.type
_entity_poly.pdbx_seq_one_letter_code
_entity_poly.pdbx_strand_id
1 'polypeptide(L)'
;MDSSRTILAFVMVIVLMTSVLVMFGMMQLFKDPDDQYRIDHDYTVSGTYDSMPATGTGHSHYTNENSSFVYRVTTTYTYTDGGDPVTAEAPAFAVICGSDKKVTESLYTNLGTAMSGGVQCDVWRYTEGSLTVTFTIDDRLCIREYTLVKDTLSLTAVLS
;
A
#
# COMPACT_ATOMS: atom_id res chain seq x y z
N MET A 1 49.79 26.78 31.62
CA MET A 1 48.74 25.96 30.99
C MET A 1 48.47 26.57 29.64
N ASP A 2 48.88 25.90 28.57
CA ASP A 2 48.91 26.44 27.20
C ASP A 2 47.51 26.78 26.70
N SER A 3 47.24 28.07 26.49
CA SER A 3 45.99 28.58 25.90
C SER A 3 45.67 27.92 24.54
N SER A 4 46.69 27.46 23.82
CA SER A 4 46.55 26.75 22.54
C SER A 4 45.86 25.38 22.68
N ARG A 5 46.12 24.64 23.76
CA ARG A 5 45.47 23.34 24.02
C ARG A 5 44.01 23.49 24.41
N THR A 6 43.68 24.55 25.15
CA THR A 6 42.29 24.85 25.54
C THR A 6 41.45 25.26 24.33
N ILE A 7 41.99 26.10 23.44
CA ILE A 7 41.29 26.51 22.20
C ILE A 7 41.03 25.31 21.29
N LEU A 8 42.01 24.41 21.12
CA LEU A 8 41.86 23.22 20.28
C LEU A 8 40.75 22.29 20.81
N ALA A 9 40.69 22.12 22.14
CA ALA A 9 39.65 21.31 22.79
C ALA A 9 38.24 21.92 22.59
N PHE A 10 38.10 23.25 22.70
CA PHE A 10 36.83 23.93 22.47
C PHE A 10 36.35 23.81 21.02
N VAL A 11 37.25 23.96 20.04
CA VAL A 11 36.91 23.80 18.62
C VAL A 11 36.46 22.36 18.33
N MET A 12 37.14 21.35 18.88
CA MET A 12 36.73 19.96 18.72
C MET A 12 35.33 19.68 19.29
N VAL A 13 35.00 20.22 20.47
CA VAL A 13 33.68 20.04 21.08
C VAL A 13 32.57 20.67 20.24
N ILE A 14 32.80 21.89 19.70
CA ILE A 14 31.83 22.56 18.83
C ILE A 14 31.62 21.78 17.53
N VAL A 15 32.69 21.24 16.93
CA VAL A 15 32.58 20.41 15.72
C VAL A 15 31.82 19.11 16.01
N LEU A 16 32.06 18.48 17.16
CA LEU A 16 31.33 17.28 17.58
C LEU A 16 29.84 17.58 17.81
N MET A 17 29.52 18.67 18.51
CA MET A 17 28.13 19.05 18.78
C MET A 17 27.37 19.44 17.50
N THR A 18 28.01 20.18 16.59
CA THR A 18 27.39 20.53 15.30
C THR A 18 27.21 19.30 14.40
N SER A 19 28.16 18.37 14.40
CA SER A 19 28.05 17.11 13.64
C SER A 19 26.91 16.22 14.15
N VAL A 20 26.75 16.10 15.48
CA VAL A 20 25.64 15.36 16.09
C VAL A 20 24.30 16.05 15.79
N LEU A 21 24.24 17.38 15.85
CA LEU A 21 23.03 18.14 15.54
C LEU A 21 22.64 18.01 14.06
N VAL A 22 23.60 18.02 13.15
CA VAL A 22 23.37 17.82 11.70
C VAL A 22 22.94 16.38 11.42
N MET A 23 23.56 15.38 12.06
CA MET A 23 23.11 13.98 11.96
C MET A 23 21.69 13.81 12.49
N PHE A 24 21.36 14.38 13.65
CA PHE A 24 20.02 14.32 14.23
C PHE A 24 18.99 15.05 13.36
N GLY A 25 19.36 16.22 12.82
CA GLY A 25 18.53 16.99 11.89
C GLY A 25 18.28 16.24 10.58
N MET A 26 19.30 15.58 10.02
CA MET A 26 19.15 14.72 8.84
C MET A 26 18.28 13.50 9.15
N MET A 27 18.44 12.88 10.32
CA MET A 27 17.64 11.73 10.75
C MET A 27 16.15 12.08 10.91
N GLN A 28 15.82 13.29 11.36
CA GLN A 28 14.43 13.77 11.43
C GLN A 28 13.89 14.27 10.07
N LEU A 29 14.77 14.67 9.15
CA LEU A 29 14.39 15.02 7.77
C LEU A 29 14.04 13.76 6.95
N PHE A 30 14.58 12.59 7.32
CA PHE A 30 14.26 11.30 6.72
C PHE A 30 13.13 10.59 7.47
N LYS A 31 11.91 11.06 7.18
CA LYS A 31 10.63 10.34 7.29
C LYS A 31 10.19 9.95 8.69
N ASP A 32 9.06 10.52 9.08
CA ASP A 32 8.12 9.81 9.94
C ASP A 32 7.91 8.41 9.32
N PRO A 33 8.32 7.32 9.98
CA PRO A 33 8.18 5.98 9.44
C PRO A 33 6.73 5.64 9.14
N ASP A 34 5.77 6.39 9.70
CA ASP A 34 4.36 6.23 9.39
C ASP A 34 3.96 6.78 8.02
N ASP A 35 4.69 7.75 7.46
CA ASP A 35 4.34 8.42 6.19
C ASP A 35 4.42 7.46 4.99
N GLN A 36 5.30 6.44 5.07
CA GLN A 36 5.42 5.44 4.02
C GLN A 36 4.19 4.54 3.88
N TYR A 37 3.34 4.45 4.90
CA TYR A 37 2.08 3.69 4.86
C TYR A 37 0.91 4.58 4.39
N ARG A 38 1.08 5.90 4.30
CA ARG A 38 0.00 6.87 4.00
C ARG A 38 -0.02 7.25 2.53
N ILE A 39 0.09 6.26 1.65
CA ILE A 39 0.31 6.46 0.22
C ILE A 39 -0.87 5.88 -0.56
N ASP A 40 -1.35 6.67 -1.52
CA ASP A 40 -2.34 6.23 -2.50
C ASP A 40 -1.65 5.45 -3.63
N HIS A 41 -2.36 4.49 -4.21
CA HIS A 41 -1.80 3.62 -5.23
C HIS A 41 -2.72 3.50 -6.44
N ASP A 42 -2.12 3.44 -7.62
CA ASP A 42 -2.81 3.23 -8.89
C ASP A 42 -2.51 1.84 -9.44
N TYR A 43 -3.52 1.23 -10.06
CA TYR A 43 -3.48 -0.14 -10.53
C TYR A 43 -3.88 -0.25 -11.99
N THR A 44 -3.19 -1.12 -12.71
CA THR A 44 -3.62 -1.58 -14.03
C THR A 44 -4.47 -2.82 -13.84
N VAL A 45 -5.67 -2.81 -14.43
CA VAL A 45 -6.67 -3.87 -14.23
C VAL A 45 -6.90 -4.62 -15.53
N SER A 46 -6.97 -5.94 -15.43
CA SER A 46 -7.30 -6.84 -16.53
C SER A 46 -8.13 -8.03 -16.03
N GLY A 47 -8.96 -8.60 -16.87
CA GLY A 47 -9.79 -9.74 -16.50
C GLY A 47 -10.93 -9.96 -17.47
N THR A 48 -12.08 -10.38 -16.94
CA THR A 48 -13.26 -10.68 -17.73
C THR A 48 -14.56 -10.23 -17.04
N TYR A 49 -15.54 -9.84 -17.85
CA TYR A 49 -16.94 -9.71 -17.46
C TYR A 49 -17.79 -10.57 -18.40
N ASP A 50 -18.52 -11.54 -17.85
CA ASP A 50 -19.32 -12.50 -18.63
C ASP A 50 -18.53 -13.18 -19.77
N SER A 51 -17.30 -13.63 -19.45
CA SER A 51 -16.31 -14.20 -20.39
C SER A 51 -15.76 -13.25 -21.46
N MET A 52 -16.20 -11.98 -21.49
CA MET A 52 -15.64 -10.96 -22.37
C MET A 52 -14.39 -10.35 -21.74
N PRO A 53 -13.30 -10.13 -22.49
CA PRO A 53 -12.12 -9.45 -21.97
C PRO A 53 -12.47 -8.06 -21.44
N ALA A 54 -11.95 -7.75 -20.25
CA ALA A 54 -12.11 -6.47 -19.60
C ALA A 54 -10.74 -5.89 -19.21
N THR A 55 -10.58 -4.58 -19.35
CA THR A 55 -9.38 -3.84 -18.94
C THR A 55 -9.79 -2.58 -18.21
N GLY A 56 -8.96 -2.07 -17.30
CA GLY A 56 -9.35 -0.90 -16.54
C GLY A 56 -8.25 -0.35 -15.65
N THR A 57 -8.68 0.47 -14.71
CA THR A 57 -7.83 1.08 -13.70
C THR A 57 -8.43 0.91 -12.32
N GLY A 58 -7.55 0.75 -11.34
CA GLY A 58 -7.92 0.75 -9.93
C GLY A 58 -7.18 1.86 -9.21
N HIS A 59 -7.75 2.30 -8.08
CA HIS A 59 -7.13 3.26 -7.21
C HIS A 59 -7.39 2.87 -5.76
N SER A 60 -6.36 2.90 -4.92
CA SER A 60 -6.51 2.78 -3.47
C SER A 60 -6.18 4.11 -2.82
N HIS A 61 -7.12 4.63 -2.03
CA HIS A 61 -6.93 5.84 -1.24
C HIS A 61 -6.75 5.49 0.23
N TYR A 62 -5.72 6.05 0.87
CA TYR A 62 -5.46 5.87 2.29
C TYR A 62 -6.29 6.84 3.13
N THR A 63 -6.98 6.31 4.15
CA THR A 63 -7.61 7.07 5.22
C THR A 63 -7.14 6.58 6.60
N ASN A 64 -6.86 7.51 7.51
CA ASN A 64 -6.62 7.19 8.92
C ASN A 64 -7.96 7.19 9.66
N GLU A 65 -8.37 6.05 10.21
CA GLU A 65 -9.61 5.93 10.97
C GLU A 65 -9.33 5.21 12.29
N ASN A 66 -9.58 5.88 13.42
CA ASN A 66 -9.50 5.28 14.76
C ASN A 66 -8.18 4.53 15.04
N SER A 67 -7.03 5.10 14.66
CA SER A 67 -5.69 4.47 14.77
C SER A 67 -5.46 3.26 13.86
N SER A 68 -6.33 3.03 12.88
CA SER A 68 -6.18 2.00 11.86
C SER A 68 -5.74 2.62 10.53
N PHE A 69 -5.00 1.84 9.74
CA PHE A 69 -4.66 2.19 8.36
C PHE A 69 -5.71 1.58 7.44
N VAL A 70 -6.51 2.43 6.78
CA VAL A 70 -7.62 1.98 5.92
C VAL A 70 -7.30 2.35 4.48
N TYR A 71 -7.26 1.35 3.59
CA TYR A 71 -7.11 1.57 2.15
C TYR A 71 -8.43 1.27 1.47
N ARG A 72 -9.08 2.29 0.91
CA ARG A 72 -10.33 2.16 0.17
C ARG A 72 -10.02 1.99 -1.30
N VAL A 73 -10.40 0.85 -1.86
CA VAL A 73 -10.08 0.46 -3.24
C VAL A 73 -11.32 0.61 -4.11
N THR A 74 -11.17 1.35 -5.21
CA THR A 74 -12.16 1.47 -6.28
C THR A 74 -11.56 0.96 -7.59
N THR A 75 -12.40 0.40 -8.44
CA THR A 75 -11.97 -0.18 -9.72
C THR A 75 -12.97 0.18 -10.80
N THR A 76 -12.48 0.72 -11.91
CA THR A 76 -13.24 0.94 -13.14
C THR A 76 -12.73 -0.01 -14.21
N TYR A 77 -13.62 -0.56 -15.03
CA TYR A 77 -13.25 -1.48 -16.11
C TYR A 77 -14.13 -1.24 -17.33
N THR A 78 -13.56 -1.54 -18.49
CA THR A 78 -14.19 -1.46 -19.80
C THR A 78 -14.15 -2.82 -20.46
N TYR A 79 -15.28 -3.25 -21.03
CA TYR A 79 -15.42 -4.47 -21.82
C TYR A 79 -16.16 -4.14 -23.13
N THR A 80 -16.17 -5.05 -24.09
CA THR A 80 -16.87 -4.85 -25.37
C THR A 80 -18.16 -5.65 -25.39
N ASP A 81 -19.31 -4.97 -25.54
CA ASP A 81 -20.63 -5.58 -25.69
C ASP A 81 -21.22 -5.21 -27.05
N GLY A 82 -21.58 -6.20 -27.86
CA GLY A 82 -22.15 -5.95 -29.20
C GLY A 82 -21.24 -5.19 -30.18
N GLY A 83 -19.94 -5.04 -29.87
CA GLY A 83 -18.98 -4.24 -30.63
C GLY A 83 -18.71 -2.84 -30.08
N ASP A 84 -19.47 -2.41 -29.08
CA ASP A 84 -19.30 -1.11 -28.42
C ASP A 84 -18.58 -1.26 -27.07
N PRO A 85 -17.66 -0.33 -26.72
CA PRO A 85 -17.03 -0.32 -25.40
C PRO A 85 -18.01 0.14 -24.33
N VAL A 86 -18.13 -0.62 -23.25
CA VAL A 86 -18.95 -0.33 -22.07
C VAL A 86 -18.04 -0.18 -20.86
N THR A 87 -18.13 0.94 -20.15
CA THR A 87 -17.39 1.18 -18.91
C THR A 87 -18.30 1.03 -17.69
N ALA A 88 -17.82 0.30 -16.68
CA ALA A 88 -18.52 0.04 -15.45
C ALA A 88 -17.58 0.12 -14.24
N GLU A 89 -18.17 0.19 -13.04
CA GLU A 89 -17.44 0.17 -11.76
C GLU A 89 -17.57 -1.21 -11.12
N ALA A 90 -16.47 -1.74 -10.60
CA ALA A 90 -16.51 -2.93 -9.77
C ALA A 90 -16.93 -2.57 -8.33
N PRO A 91 -17.43 -3.54 -7.54
CA PRO A 91 -17.69 -3.32 -6.12
C PRO A 91 -16.45 -2.81 -5.40
N ALA A 92 -16.57 -1.67 -4.72
CA ALA A 92 -15.51 -1.15 -3.87
C ALA A 92 -15.31 -2.05 -2.64
N PHE A 93 -14.07 -2.11 -2.15
CA PHE A 93 -13.74 -2.80 -0.91
C PHE A 93 -12.72 -1.96 -0.13
N ALA A 94 -12.51 -2.32 1.14
CA ALA A 94 -11.45 -1.72 1.94
C ALA A 94 -10.51 -2.79 2.46
N VAL A 95 -9.26 -2.43 2.69
CA VAL A 95 -8.29 -3.21 3.47
C VAL A 95 -8.01 -2.45 4.75
N ILE A 96 -8.26 -3.09 5.89
CA ILE A 96 -8.13 -2.49 7.22
C ILE A 96 -6.97 -3.15 7.94
N CYS A 97 -5.94 -2.36 8.22
CA CYS A 97 -4.80 -2.78 9.01
C CYS A 97 -4.85 -2.12 10.39
N GLY A 98 -4.57 -2.90 11.44
CA GLY A 98 -4.51 -2.41 12.80
C GLY A 98 -3.33 -1.46 13.04
N SER A 99 -3.29 -0.85 14.22
CA SER A 99 -2.17 0.00 14.65
C SER A 99 -0.84 -0.77 14.76
N ASP A 100 -0.89 -2.10 14.81
CA ASP A 100 0.25 -3.01 14.77
C ASP A 100 0.78 -3.26 13.35
N LYS A 101 0.23 -2.57 12.34
CA LYS A 101 0.62 -2.64 10.93
C LYS A 101 0.41 -4.03 10.34
N LYS A 102 -0.68 -4.68 10.75
CA LYS A 102 -1.09 -5.98 10.20
C LYS A 102 -2.54 -5.94 9.76
N VAL A 103 -2.86 -6.73 8.75
CA VAL A 103 -4.24 -6.92 8.29
C VAL A 103 -5.09 -7.50 9.43
N THR A 104 -6.30 -6.98 9.58
CA THR A 104 -7.18 -7.34 10.71
C THR A 104 -7.78 -8.73 10.51
N GLU A 105 -7.23 -9.76 11.16
CA GLU A 105 -7.62 -11.17 10.99
C GLU A 105 -9.10 -11.48 11.27
N SER A 106 -9.82 -10.63 12.00
CA SER A 106 -11.27 -10.81 12.22
C SER A 106 -12.12 -10.53 10.97
N LEU A 107 -11.56 -9.84 9.97
CA LEU A 107 -12.25 -9.45 8.73
C LEU A 107 -11.72 -10.20 7.49
N TYR A 108 -10.50 -10.73 7.57
CA TYR A 108 -9.81 -11.34 6.44
C TYR A 108 -9.24 -12.72 6.81
N THR A 109 -9.28 -13.65 5.86
CA THR A 109 -8.64 -14.97 6.00
C THR A 109 -7.23 -14.93 5.42
N ASN A 110 -6.22 -15.26 6.22
CA ASN A 110 -4.85 -15.42 5.73
C ASN A 110 -4.73 -16.71 4.90
N LEU A 111 -4.13 -16.62 3.71
CA LEU A 111 -3.92 -17.76 2.79
C LEU A 111 -2.45 -18.19 2.70
N GLY A 112 -1.56 -17.56 3.48
CA GLY A 112 -0.11 -17.74 3.44
C GLY A 112 0.59 -16.58 2.74
N THR A 113 1.71 -16.87 2.09
CA THR A 113 2.59 -15.88 1.46
C THR A 113 2.81 -16.17 -0.01
N ALA A 114 2.94 -15.14 -0.84
CA ALA A 114 3.26 -15.26 -2.26
C ALA A 114 4.28 -14.18 -2.68
N MET A 115 4.91 -14.38 -3.83
CA MET A 115 5.74 -13.35 -4.46
C MET A 115 4.88 -12.53 -5.41
N SER A 116 4.81 -11.22 -5.21
CA SER A 116 4.19 -10.27 -6.16
C SER A 116 5.18 -9.17 -6.49
N GLY A 117 5.42 -8.91 -7.77
CA GLY A 117 6.38 -7.90 -8.24
C GLY A 117 7.79 -8.03 -7.65
N GLY A 118 8.26 -9.26 -7.39
CA GLY A 118 9.57 -9.54 -6.79
C GLY A 118 9.68 -9.31 -5.27
N VAL A 119 8.57 -9.01 -4.59
CA VAL A 119 8.51 -8.82 -3.12
C VAL A 119 7.67 -9.94 -2.51
N GLN A 120 8.08 -10.42 -1.34
CA GLN A 120 7.29 -11.37 -0.56
C GLN A 120 6.12 -10.62 0.12
N CYS A 121 4.91 -11.07 -0.15
CA CYS A 121 3.68 -10.48 0.35
C CYS A 121 2.85 -11.52 1.10
N ASP A 122 2.09 -11.08 2.09
CA ASP A 122 1.05 -11.88 2.70
C ASP A 122 -0.19 -11.87 1.80
N VAL A 123 -0.83 -13.03 1.65
CA VAL A 123 -2.03 -13.21 0.85
C VAL A 123 -3.23 -13.29 1.76
N TRP A 124 -4.20 -12.42 1.51
CA TRP A 124 -5.42 -12.32 2.31
C TRP A 124 -6.65 -12.43 1.44
N ARG A 125 -7.73 -12.95 2.03
CA ARG A 125 -9.04 -13.07 1.37
C ARG A 125 -10.13 -12.41 2.20
N TYR A 126 -10.93 -11.61 1.53
CA TYR A 126 -12.20 -11.08 2.01
C TYR A 126 -13.35 -11.70 1.20
N THR A 127 -14.44 -12.05 1.87
CA THR A 127 -15.64 -12.55 1.20
C THR A 127 -16.88 -11.92 1.83
N GLU A 128 -17.72 -11.30 1.00
CA GLU A 128 -19.01 -10.73 1.39
C GLU A 128 -20.07 -11.08 0.35
N GLY A 129 -21.05 -11.92 0.73
CA GLY A 129 -22.04 -12.42 -0.22
C GLY A 129 -21.39 -13.18 -1.38
N SER A 130 -21.64 -12.73 -2.63
CA SER A 130 -21.01 -13.29 -3.84
C SER A 130 -19.68 -12.63 -4.21
N LEU A 131 -19.25 -11.58 -3.51
CA LEU A 131 -17.97 -10.92 -3.73
C LEU A 131 -16.86 -11.67 -2.98
N THR A 132 -15.82 -12.06 -3.70
CA THR A 132 -14.56 -12.53 -3.12
C THR A 132 -13.43 -11.65 -3.62
N VAL A 133 -12.67 -11.08 -2.69
CA VAL A 133 -11.45 -10.33 -2.98
C VAL A 133 -10.28 -11.07 -2.39
N THR A 134 -9.28 -11.41 -3.22
CA THR A 134 -7.99 -11.92 -2.76
C THR A 134 -6.94 -10.87 -3.05
N PHE A 135 -6.11 -10.48 -2.09
CA PHE A 135 -5.10 -9.44 -2.28
C PHE A 135 -3.78 -9.82 -1.63
N THR A 136 -2.70 -9.29 -2.19
CA THR A 136 -1.34 -9.41 -1.65
C THR A 136 -0.92 -8.07 -1.07
N ILE A 137 -0.41 -8.08 0.16
CA ILE A 137 0.07 -6.89 0.85
C ILE A 137 1.50 -7.13 1.36
N ASP A 138 2.38 -6.15 1.18
CA ASP A 138 3.76 -6.23 1.69
C ASP A 138 3.90 -5.68 3.13
N ASP A 139 5.11 -5.70 3.65
CA ASP A 139 5.46 -5.21 4.98
C ASP A 139 5.28 -3.68 5.15
N ARG A 140 5.08 -2.96 4.04
CA ARG A 140 4.80 -1.52 3.98
C ARG A 140 3.31 -1.22 3.83
N LEU A 141 2.45 -2.21 4.04
CA LEU A 141 1.01 -2.10 3.83
C LEU A 141 0.62 -1.70 2.39
N CYS A 142 1.53 -1.92 1.42
CA CYS A 142 1.23 -1.66 0.03
C CYS A 142 0.52 -2.87 -0.57
N ILE A 143 -0.71 -2.67 -1.01
CA ILE A 143 -1.46 -3.67 -1.77
C ILE A 143 -0.83 -3.73 -3.16
N ARG A 144 -0.13 -4.82 -3.49
CA ARG A 144 0.59 -4.94 -4.77
C ARG A 144 -0.26 -5.54 -5.89
N GLU A 145 -1.20 -6.40 -5.51
CA GLU A 145 -2.07 -7.10 -6.42
C GLU A 145 -3.38 -7.44 -5.70
N TYR A 146 -4.49 -7.36 -6.41
CA TYR A 146 -5.76 -7.89 -5.94
C TYR A 146 -6.58 -8.49 -7.07
N THR A 147 -7.28 -9.58 -6.76
CA THR A 147 -8.25 -10.22 -7.62
C THR A 147 -9.64 -10.07 -7.01
N LEU A 148 -10.55 -9.47 -7.77
CA LEU A 148 -11.96 -9.32 -7.45
C LEU A 148 -12.78 -10.30 -8.28
N VAL A 149 -13.55 -11.16 -7.62
CA VAL A 149 -14.47 -12.09 -8.27
C VAL A 149 -15.87 -11.87 -7.71
N LYS A 150 -16.85 -11.62 -8.59
CA LYS A 150 -18.26 -11.49 -8.23
C LYS A 150 -19.14 -11.92 -9.40
N ASP A 151 -19.96 -12.95 -9.20
CA ASP A 151 -20.89 -13.46 -10.21
C ASP A 151 -20.17 -13.76 -11.56
N THR A 152 -20.38 -12.95 -12.59
CA THR A 152 -19.74 -13.06 -13.92
C THR A 152 -18.47 -12.22 -14.08
N LEU A 153 -18.11 -11.43 -13.07
CA LEU A 153 -16.96 -10.53 -13.06
C LEU A 153 -15.75 -11.22 -12.40
N SER A 154 -14.59 -11.16 -13.07
CA SER A 154 -13.31 -11.58 -12.53
C SER A 154 -12.23 -10.61 -13.00
N LEU A 155 -11.75 -9.74 -12.12
CA LEU A 155 -10.75 -8.71 -12.41
C LEU A 155 -9.50 -8.95 -11.56
N THR A 156 -8.32 -8.81 -12.15
CA THR A 156 -7.03 -8.77 -11.45
C THR A 156 -6.38 -7.41 -11.70
N ALA A 157 -5.98 -6.78 -10.62
CA ALA A 157 -5.36 -5.48 -10.59
C ALA A 157 -3.94 -5.62 -10.07
N VAL A 158 -2.98 -5.01 -10.77
CA VAL A 158 -1.56 -5.02 -10.40
C VAL A 158 -1.09 -3.58 -10.24
N LEU A 159 -0.31 -3.32 -9.19
CA LEU A 159 0.29 -2.01 -8.90
C LEU A 159 1.07 -1.51 -10.14
N SER A 160 0.82 -0.26 -10.53
CA SER A 160 1.41 0.36 -11.74
C SER A 160 2.78 0.98 -11.48
#